data_AF-A0A8K0CQP6-F1
#
_entry.id   AF-A0A8K0CQP6-F1
#
_cell.length_a   1.000
_cell.length_b   1.000
_cell.length_c   1.000
_cell.angle_alpha   90.00
_cell.angle_beta   90.00
_cell.angle_gamma   90.00
#
_symmetry.space_group_name_H-M   'P 1'
#
loop_
_entity.id
_entity.type
_entity.pdbx_description
1 polymer ?
#
loop_
_entity_poly.entity_id
_entity_poly.type
_entity_poly.pdbx_seq_one_letter_code
_entity_poly.pdbx_strand_id
1 'polypeptide(L)'
;MLFTFLLIIILLKVSGTLSSQSTSTCTNNRMCLPLSDCEEVRENVEKGASLNYTKSVFCGYFHEPLVCCDKDCVTPNGNYGKSVPLENCSHLQSNQQSTDKKEKKFLLESRINETHVCCNKNENNYKSVPPAPVVSRNETLKPLTSSCTTLNGENAKCVHISECDTYTKRLNGTDKEFQYVNESFCGWWKEPMVCCGDVDAYKETYASNLPKPQECGIWVEESHRDIPPWLAVIENIDTKKICAGAVINHEYVLATIECTGKDYKKLNIQIYECINNQNAENCSFQGRELKLFPHNKYLYSEDTGIVLIKLNRSIKGIYPVCLPQDELPISEEIYLMHLEELNSKLTITQFQTLTVPTYSCYAEMKFYYEKIICLRSKHICDGTKRQFLQSSLLLKKDNTWYLEGLFNKQNNCYGYTNDYLNSIYVYKFVPWIKSNIS
;
A
#
# COMPACT_ATOMS: atom_id res chain seq x y z
N MET A 1 -33.86 -30.08 9.84
CA MET A 1 -33.08 -28.98 9.22
C MET A 1 -32.01 -29.53 8.27
N LEU A 2 -30.95 -30.21 8.73
CA LEU A 2 -29.95 -30.81 7.81
C LEU A 2 -30.57 -31.70 6.71
N PHE A 3 -31.56 -32.53 7.05
CA PHE A 3 -32.16 -33.48 6.09
C PHE A 3 -32.84 -32.80 4.88
N THR A 4 -33.58 -31.70 5.10
CA THR A 4 -34.22 -30.94 4.02
C THR A 4 -33.19 -30.23 3.15
N PHE A 5 -32.13 -29.68 3.75
CA PHE A 5 -31.01 -29.07 3.03
C PHE A 5 -30.25 -30.10 2.17
N LEU A 6 -29.96 -31.27 2.74
CA LEU A 6 -29.30 -32.37 2.04
C LEU A 6 -30.15 -32.83 0.85
N LEU A 7 -31.47 -32.94 1.03
CA LEU A 7 -32.40 -33.30 -0.04
C LEU A 7 -32.40 -32.27 -1.19
N ILE A 8 -32.36 -30.97 -0.89
CA ILE A 8 -32.27 -29.91 -1.91
C ILE A 8 -30.94 -30.01 -2.67
N ILE A 9 -29.81 -30.20 -1.98
CA ILE A 9 -28.49 -30.36 -2.62
C ILE A 9 -28.46 -31.64 -3.49
N ILE A 10 -29.08 -32.74 -3.05
CA ILE A 10 -29.21 -33.98 -3.83
C ILE A 10 -30.09 -33.75 -5.06
N LEU A 11 -31.25 -33.11 -4.93
CA LEU A 11 -32.16 -32.83 -6.06
C LEU A 11 -31.54 -31.88 -7.09
N LEU A 12 -30.75 -30.89 -6.65
CA LEU A 12 -29.98 -30.00 -7.54
C LEU A 12 -28.86 -30.75 -8.27
N LYS A 13 -28.18 -31.71 -7.62
CA LYS A 13 -27.17 -32.58 -8.27
C LYS A 13 -27.78 -33.61 -9.23
N VAL A 14 -28.87 -34.27 -8.84
CA VAL A 14 -29.54 -35.33 -9.63
C VAL A 14 -30.21 -34.76 -10.89
N SER A 15 -30.50 -33.45 -10.94
CA SER A 15 -31.03 -32.77 -12.15
C SER A 15 -30.05 -32.69 -13.33
N GLY A 16 -28.80 -33.15 -13.20
CA GLY A 16 -27.98 -33.60 -14.34
C GLY A 16 -27.38 -32.55 -15.29
N THR A 17 -27.53 -31.24 -15.03
CA THR A 17 -27.09 -30.17 -15.96
C THR A 17 -26.20 -29.09 -15.34
N LEU A 18 -25.63 -29.31 -14.15
CA LEU A 18 -24.59 -28.44 -13.59
C LEU A 18 -23.20 -28.82 -14.14
N SER A 19 -23.01 -28.54 -15.43
CA SER A 19 -21.69 -28.35 -16.02
C SER A 19 -20.97 -27.18 -15.32
N SER A 20 -19.68 -27.32 -15.05
CA SER A 20 -18.90 -26.40 -14.21
C SER A 20 -18.52 -25.07 -14.89
N GLN A 21 -19.37 -24.52 -15.76
CA GLN A 21 -19.02 -23.39 -16.65
C GLN A 21 -20.09 -22.30 -16.85
N SER A 22 -21.16 -22.26 -16.05
CA SER A 22 -22.03 -21.07 -15.99
C SER A 22 -22.23 -20.58 -14.56
N THR A 23 -21.43 -19.58 -14.17
CA THR A 23 -21.84 -18.64 -13.12
C THR A 23 -23.04 -17.85 -13.66
N SER A 24 -24.25 -18.20 -13.26
CA SER A 24 -25.44 -17.41 -13.60
C SER A 24 -25.27 -16.02 -13.01
N THR A 25 -25.15 -15.01 -13.87
CA THR A 25 -25.12 -13.62 -13.44
C THR A 25 -26.48 -13.27 -12.83
N CYS A 26 -26.45 -12.80 -11.59
CA CYS A 26 -27.63 -12.31 -10.92
C CYS A 26 -28.19 -11.09 -11.68
N THR A 27 -29.47 -11.15 -12.03
CA THR A 27 -30.17 -10.04 -12.69
C THR A 27 -30.62 -8.99 -11.66
N ASN A 28 -30.98 -7.80 -12.14
CA ASN A 28 -31.59 -6.73 -11.32
C ASN A 28 -30.69 -6.24 -10.16
N ASN A 29 -29.40 -5.93 -10.43
CA ASN A 29 -28.41 -5.44 -9.45
C ASN A 29 -28.12 -6.36 -8.25
N ARG A 30 -28.68 -7.57 -8.21
CA ARG A 30 -28.43 -8.56 -7.15
C ARG A 30 -26.97 -9.02 -7.15
N MET A 31 -26.43 -9.30 -5.97
CA MET A 31 -25.11 -9.93 -5.84
C MET A 31 -25.23 -11.42 -5.52
N CYS A 32 -24.35 -12.22 -6.11
CA CYS A 32 -24.17 -13.63 -5.77
C CYS A 32 -23.34 -13.75 -4.48
N LEU A 33 -23.93 -14.30 -3.40
CA LEU A 33 -23.39 -14.39 -2.04
C LEU A 33 -23.73 -15.74 -1.38
N PRO A 34 -23.02 -16.15 -0.31
CA PRO A 34 -23.44 -17.26 0.56
C PRO A 34 -24.89 -17.16 1.02
N LEU A 35 -25.58 -18.31 1.12
CA LEU A 35 -26.96 -18.36 1.59
C LEU A 35 -27.09 -17.94 3.07
N SER A 36 -26.06 -18.19 3.87
CA SER A 36 -25.91 -17.65 5.23
C SER A 36 -25.99 -16.11 5.29
N ASP A 37 -25.40 -15.40 4.33
CA ASP A 37 -25.39 -13.93 4.23
C ASP A 37 -26.72 -13.33 3.71
N CYS A 38 -27.67 -14.17 3.29
CA CYS A 38 -28.89 -13.72 2.62
C CYS A 38 -30.15 -14.14 3.38
N GLU A 39 -30.36 -13.49 4.53
CA GLU A 39 -31.44 -13.74 5.49
C GLU A 39 -32.81 -14.00 4.83
N GLU A 40 -33.22 -13.18 3.86
CA GLU A 40 -34.50 -13.32 3.16
C GLU A 40 -34.59 -14.59 2.29
N VAL A 41 -33.53 -14.93 1.56
CA VAL A 41 -33.51 -16.15 0.74
C VAL A 41 -33.43 -17.37 1.64
N ARG A 42 -32.63 -17.31 2.71
CA ARG A 42 -32.50 -18.35 3.74
C ARG A 42 -33.83 -18.61 4.42
N GLU A 43 -34.54 -17.59 4.88
CA GLU A 43 -35.86 -17.71 5.49
C GLU A 43 -36.89 -18.32 4.54
N ASN A 44 -36.90 -17.92 3.27
CA ASN A 44 -37.80 -18.50 2.27
C ASN A 44 -37.49 -20.00 2.04
N VAL A 45 -36.22 -20.38 1.92
CA VAL A 45 -35.80 -21.78 1.81
C VAL A 45 -36.17 -22.58 3.07
N GLU A 46 -35.98 -22.02 4.27
CA GLU A 46 -36.35 -22.65 5.55
C GLU A 46 -37.88 -22.82 5.71
N LYS A 47 -38.67 -21.88 5.18
CA LYS A 47 -40.14 -21.97 5.11
C LYS A 47 -40.65 -22.90 3.98
N GLY A 48 -39.75 -23.57 3.26
CA GLY A 48 -40.12 -24.55 2.22
C GLY A 48 -40.45 -23.93 0.86
N ALA A 49 -39.74 -22.88 0.45
CA ALA A 49 -39.91 -22.27 -0.86
C ALA A 49 -39.83 -23.27 -2.02
N SER A 50 -40.54 -22.95 -3.11
CA SER A 50 -40.62 -23.83 -4.28
C SER A 50 -39.24 -24.07 -4.92
N LEU A 51 -39.11 -25.22 -5.59
CA LEU A 51 -37.90 -25.55 -6.37
C LEU A 51 -37.61 -24.49 -7.46
N ASN A 52 -38.66 -23.88 -8.02
CA ASN A 52 -38.53 -22.82 -9.02
C ASN A 52 -37.97 -21.53 -8.42
N TYR A 53 -38.45 -21.12 -7.24
CA TYR A 53 -37.87 -19.99 -6.49
C TYR A 53 -36.38 -20.27 -6.20
N THR A 54 -36.08 -21.43 -5.62
CA THR A 54 -34.72 -21.83 -5.24
C THR A 54 -33.77 -21.85 -6.44
N LYS A 55 -34.23 -22.34 -7.61
CA LYS A 55 -33.46 -22.28 -8.85
C LYS A 55 -33.27 -20.85 -9.38
N SER A 56 -34.30 -19.99 -9.28
CA SER A 56 -34.24 -18.60 -9.77
C SER A 56 -33.29 -17.70 -8.97
N VAL A 57 -33.06 -18.03 -7.70
CA VAL A 57 -32.10 -17.32 -6.85
C VAL A 57 -30.72 -17.98 -6.81
N PHE A 58 -30.53 -19.21 -7.29
CA PHE A 58 -29.23 -19.88 -7.22
C PHE A 58 -28.22 -19.31 -8.25
N CYS A 59 -27.01 -18.99 -7.79
CA CYS A 59 -25.97 -18.36 -8.62
C CYS A 59 -24.60 -19.05 -8.61
N GLY A 60 -24.41 -20.05 -7.74
CA GLY A 60 -23.16 -20.80 -7.66
C GLY A 60 -23.03 -21.59 -6.36
N TYR A 61 -21.83 -22.08 -6.08
CA TYR A 61 -21.52 -22.80 -4.85
C TYR A 61 -20.07 -22.49 -4.43
N PHE A 62 -19.86 -22.08 -3.18
CA PHE A 62 -18.54 -21.86 -2.61
C PHE A 62 -18.58 -22.20 -1.12
N HIS A 63 -18.15 -23.42 -0.78
CA HIS A 63 -18.33 -24.09 0.53
C HIS A 63 -19.79 -24.35 0.94
N GLU A 64 -20.68 -23.38 0.74
CA GLU A 64 -22.15 -23.48 0.83
C GLU A 64 -22.83 -23.01 -0.48
N PRO A 65 -24.17 -23.17 -0.63
CA PRO A 65 -24.90 -22.62 -1.79
C PRO A 65 -24.77 -21.11 -1.87
N LEU A 66 -24.49 -20.58 -3.07
CA LEU A 66 -24.55 -19.15 -3.34
C LEU A 66 -25.89 -18.78 -3.99
N VAL A 67 -26.48 -17.67 -3.53
CA VAL A 67 -27.73 -17.13 -4.03
C VAL A 67 -27.63 -15.65 -4.41
N CYS A 68 -28.51 -15.21 -5.31
CA CYS A 68 -28.69 -13.85 -5.77
C CYS A 68 -29.52 -13.08 -4.76
N CYS A 69 -28.89 -12.12 -4.10
CA CYS A 69 -29.49 -11.35 -3.02
C CYS A 69 -29.59 -9.90 -3.43
N ASP A 70 -30.72 -9.27 -3.13
CA ASP A 70 -30.85 -7.83 -3.22
C ASP A 70 -29.88 -7.21 -2.21
N LYS A 71 -28.91 -6.46 -2.73
CA LYS A 71 -28.01 -5.62 -1.94
C LYS A 71 -28.26 -4.17 -2.30
N ASP A 72 -28.34 -3.35 -1.27
CA ASP A 72 -28.37 -1.90 -1.45
C ASP A 72 -27.03 -1.24 -1.10
N CYS A 73 -26.23 -1.82 -0.19
CA CYS A 73 -25.10 -1.12 0.43
C CYS A 73 -24.04 -2.00 1.13
N VAL A 74 -22.96 -1.34 1.58
CA VAL A 74 -21.90 -1.88 2.45
C VAL A 74 -21.74 -0.95 3.66
N THR A 75 -21.53 -1.51 4.84
CA THR A 75 -21.30 -0.80 6.12
C THR A 75 -19.85 -0.31 6.27
N PRO A 76 -19.54 0.61 7.21
CA PRO A 76 -18.18 1.09 7.43
C PRO A 76 -17.17 0.01 7.86
N ASN A 77 -17.65 -1.06 8.52
CA ASN A 77 -16.83 -2.21 8.90
C ASN A 77 -16.60 -3.21 7.74
N GLY A 78 -17.15 -2.95 6.54
CA GLY A 78 -17.05 -3.81 5.37
C GLY A 78 -18.12 -4.91 5.26
N ASN A 79 -18.99 -5.06 6.26
CA ASN A 79 -20.10 -6.01 6.24
C ASN A 79 -21.25 -5.53 5.33
N TYR A 80 -22.04 -6.44 4.76
CA TYR A 80 -23.17 -6.09 3.91
C TYR A 80 -24.42 -5.72 4.70
N GLY A 81 -25.24 -4.81 4.19
CA GLY A 81 -26.47 -4.35 4.86
C GLY A 81 -27.61 -4.08 3.87
N LYS A 82 -28.78 -3.73 4.42
CA LYS A 82 -29.94 -3.23 3.66
C LYS A 82 -30.01 -1.71 3.77
N SER A 83 -30.44 -1.05 2.69
CA SER A 83 -30.77 0.38 2.69
C SER A 83 -32.13 0.55 3.33
N VAL A 84 -32.15 1.06 4.56
CA VAL A 84 -33.38 1.29 5.31
C VAL A 84 -33.40 2.72 5.83
N PRO A 85 -34.59 3.32 6.02
CA PRO A 85 -34.73 4.54 6.79
C PRO A 85 -34.06 4.41 8.17
N LEU A 86 -33.42 5.46 8.66
CA LEU A 86 -32.64 5.44 9.91
C LEU A 86 -33.48 5.00 11.13
N GLU A 87 -34.75 5.38 11.18
CA GLU A 87 -35.72 4.94 12.18
C GLU A 87 -35.99 3.43 12.20
N ASN A 88 -35.69 2.71 11.10
CA ASN A 88 -35.80 1.26 11.01
C ASN A 88 -34.49 0.53 11.37
N CYS A 89 -33.43 1.26 11.73
CA CYS A 89 -32.14 0.71 12.11
C CYS A 89 -31.80 1.07 13.57
N SER A 90 -32.37 0.31 14.51
CA SER A 90 -32.36 0.63 15.96
C SER A 90 -30.98 0.96 16.55
N HIS A 91 -29.92 0.24 16.17
CA HIS A 91 -28.56 0.50 16.67
C HIS A 91 -27.93 1.76 16.07
N LEU A 92 -28.23 2.12 14.83
CA LEU A 92 -27.80 3.39 14.24
C LEU A 92 -28.64 4.57 14.75
N GLN A 93 -29.90 4.33 15.10
CA GLN A 93 -30.78 5.32 15.69
C GLN A 93 -30.29 5.77 17.07
N SER A 94 -29.83 4.86 17.94
CA SER A 94 -29.18 5.22 19.22
C SER A 94 -27.94 6.09 19.02
N ASN A 95 -27.17 5.86 17.94
CA ASN A 95 -25.96 6.62 17.64
C ASN A 95 -26.24 8.09 17.28
N GLN A 96 -27.49 8.49 16.99
CA GLN A 96 -27.86 9.90 16.80
C GLN A 96 -27.69 10.72 18.08
N GLN A 97 -27.92 10.11 19.25
CA GLN A 97 -27.87 10.76 20.56
C GLN A 97 -26.59 10.49 21.34
N SER A 98 -25.74 9.58 20.85
CA SER A 98 -24.49 9.21 21.49
C SER A 98 -23.55 10.42 21.69
N THR A 99 -22.73 10.37 22.74
CA THR A 99 -21.60 11.28 22.94
C THR A 99 -20.28 10.72 22.42
N ASP A 100 -20.20 9.42 22.07
CA ASP A 100 -18.97 8.82 21.54
C ASP A 100 -18.71 9.27 20.09
N LYS A 101 -17.49 9.75 19.85
CA LYS A 101 -17.02 10.14 18.51
C LYS A 101 -17.00 8.95 17.53
N LYS A 102 -16.75 7.72 18.00
CA LYS A 102 -16.73 6.50 17.18
C LYS A 102 -18.13 6.12 16.69
N GLU A 103 -19.13 6.16 17.57
CA GLU A 103 -20.52 5.86 17.22
C GLU A 103 -21.11 6.91 16.25
N LYS A 104 -20.80 8.20 16.47
CA LYS A 104 -21.13 9.27 15.50
C LYS A 104 -20.47 9.07 14.14
N LYS A 105 -19.18 8.70 14.13
CA LYS A 105 -18.44 8.41 12.90
C LYS A 105 -19.06 7.21 12.16
N PHE A 106 -19.36 6.12 12.87
CA PHE A 106 -20.00 4.93 12.30
C PHE A 106 -21.36 5.26 11.68
N LEU A 107 -22.19 6.04 12.37
CA LEU A 107 -23.48 6.50 11.84
C LEU A 107 -23.29 7.36 10.58
N LEU A 108 -22.33 8.29 10.58
CA LEU A 108 -22.07 9.16 9.43
C LEU A 108 -21.61 8.36 8.21
N GLU A 109 -20.67 7.43 8.39
CA GLU A 109 -20.14 6.57 7.33
C GLU A 109 -21.15 5.50 6.87
N SER A 110 -22.14 5.17 7.70
CA SER A 110 -23.25 4.27 7.32
C SER A 110 -24.35 4.95 6.50
N ARG A 111 -24.32 6.28 6.30
CA ARG A 111 -25.36 6.98 5.53
C ARG A 111 -25.23 6.73 4.04
N ILE A 112 -26.36 6.35 3.42
CA ILE A 112 -26.50 6.23 1.97
C ILE A 112 -27.04 7.55 1.41
N ASN A 113 -27.97 8.18 2.13
CA ASN A 113 -28.48 9.53 1.86
C ASN A 113 -28.96 10.19 3.16
N GLU A 114 -29.76 11.26 3.06
CA GLU A 114 -30.25 12.02 4.23
C GLU A 114 -31.18 11.20 5.14
N THR A 115 -31.97 10.29 4.57
CA THR A 115 -32.98 9.49 5.29
C THR A 115 -32.59 8.03 5.47
N HIS A 116 -31.77 7.48 4.57
CA HIS A 116 -31.40 6.06 4.56
C HIS A 116 -29.96 5.79 5.02
N VAL A 117 -29.81 4.68 5.73
CA VAL A 117 -28.54 4.12 6.19
C VAL A 117 -28.38 2.67 5.76
N CYS A 118 -27.12 2.24 5.66
CA CYS A 118 -26.78 0.85 5.49
C CYS A 118 -26.86 0.12 6.84
N CYS A 119 -27.92 -0.65 7.04
CA CYS A 119 -28.17 -1.32 8.30
C CYS A 119 -27.78 -2.80 8.23
N ASN A 120 -26.96 -3.25 9.18
CA ASN A 120 -26.71 -4.67 9.45
C ASN A 120 -27.03 -4.96 10.93
N LYS A 121 -27.99 -5.86 11.19
CA LYS A 121 -28.49 -6.19 12.54
C LYS A 121 -27.41 -6.67 13.52
N ASN A 122 -26.25 -7.12 13.02
CA ASN A 122 -25.18 -7.71 13.82
C ASN A 122 -24.05 -6.72 14.17
N GLU A 123 -24.19 -5.45 13.81
CA GLU A 123 -23.13 -4.44 13.93
C GLU A 123 -23.44 -3.33 14.93
N ASN A 124 -23.09 -3.56 16.19
CA ASN A 124 -23.39 -2.59 17.25
C ASN A 124 -22.33 -1.50 17.43
N ASN A 125 -21.16 -1.58 16.76
CA ASN A 125 -20.03 -0.69 17.03
C ASN A 125 -19.01 -0.58 15.87
N TYR A 126 -18.29 0.54 15.84
CA TYR A 126 -17.13 0.75 14.97
C TYR A 126 -16.01 -0.22 15.39
N LYS A 127 -15.72 -1.22 14.56
CA LYS A 127 -14.50 -2.01 14.72
C LYS A 127 -13.48 -1.47 13.73
N SER A 128 -12.28 -1.13 14.19
CA SER A 128 -11.15 -0.81 13.32
C SER A 128 -10.59 -2.09 12.68
N VAL A 129 -11.43 -2.79 11.93
CA VAL A 129 -11.01 -3.81 10.97
C VAL A 129 -10.76 -3.06 9.67
N PRO A 130 -9.53 -3.05 9.12
CA PRO A 130 -9.32 -2.60 7.75
C PRO A 130 -10.30 -3.36 6.85
N PRO A 131 -11.05 -2.70 5.95
CA PRO A 131 -12.03 -3.40 5.12
C PRO A 131 -11.33 -4.54 4.39
N ALA A 132 -11.88 -5.75 4.48
CA ALA A 132 -11.33 -6.90 3.79
C ALA A 132 -11.13 -6.53 2.31
N PRO A 133 -9.92 -6.70 1.73
CA PRO A 133 -9.61 -6.15 0.43
C PRO A 133 -10.61 -6.67 -0.59
N VAL A 134 -11.33 -5.74 -1.24
CA VAL A 134 -12.38 -6.07 -2.21
C VAL A 134 -11.71 -6.60 -3.48
N VAL A 135 -11.44 -7.91 -3.50
CA VAL A 135 -10.82 -8.58 -4.65
C VAL A 135 -11.76 -8.46 -5.85
N SER A 136 -11.25 -7.84 -6.92
CA SER A 136 -11.95 -7.75 -8.20
C SER A 136 -12.19 -9.14 -8.78
N ARG A 137 -13.44 -9.46 -9.15
CA ARG A 137 -13.84 -10.77 -9.71
C ARG A 137 -13.14 -11.15 -11.03
N ASN A 138 -12.32 -10.27 -11.59
CA ASN A 138 -11.56 -10.51 -12.82
C ASN A 138 -10.10 -10.89 -12.57
N GLU A 139 -9.63 -11.01 -11.32
CA GLU A 139 -8.35 -11.68 -11.05
C GLU A 139 -8.50 -13.18 -11.36
N THR A 140 -7.94 -13.59 -12.50
CA THR A 140 -7.79 -14.99 -12.89
C THR A 140 -7.09 -15.75 -11.76
N LEU A 141 -7.65 -16.92 -11.38
CA LEU A 141 -7.12 -17.83 -10.36
C LEU A 141 -5.60 -17.98 -10.48
N LYS A 142 -4.89 -17.20 -9.66
CA LYS A 142 -3.45 -17.10 -9.69
C LYS A 142 -2.91 -18.47 -9.25
N PRO A 143 -2.11 -19.16 -10.08
CA PRO A 143 -1.79 -20.57 -9.84
C PRO A 143 -1.25 -20.80 -8.43
N LEU A 144 -1.65 -21.94 -7.82
CA LEU A 144 -1.55 -22.28 -6.39
C LEU A 144 -0.13 -22.21 -5.77
N THR A 145 0.88 -21.85 -6.55
CA THR A 145 2.28 -21.73 -6.17
C THR A 145 2.93 -20.49 -6.79
N SER A 146 2.21 -19.36 -6.89
CA SER A 146 2.83 -18.11 -7.39
C SER A 146 3.95 -17.67 -6.45
N SER A 147 5.11 -17.31 -7.00
CA SER A 147 6.19 -16.71 -6.23
C SER A 147 5.76 -15.35 -5.68
N CYS A 148 6.33 -15.00 -4.53
CA CYS A 148 6.10 -13.75 -3.82
C CYS A 148 7.37 -13.35 -3.08
N THR A 149 7.37 -12.17 -2.48
CA THR A 149 8.46 -11.70 -1.62
C THR A 149 7.90 -11.47 -0.23
N THR A 150 8.52 -12.05 0.81
CA THR A 150 8.06 -11.86 2.20
C THR A 150 8.29 -10.41 2.64
N LEU A 151 7.69 -10.01 3.76
CA LEU A 151 8.02 -8.73 4.41
C LEU A 151 9.49 -8.69 4.85
N ASN A 152 10.09 -9.86 5.09
CA ASN A 152 11.53 -10.07 5.27
C ASN A 152 12.32 -10.13 3.94
N GLY A 153 11.75 -9.73 2.80
CA GLY A 153 12.47 -9.62 1.54
C GLY A 153 12.87 -10.95 0.89
N GLU A 154 12.47 -12.08 1.44
CA GLU A 154 12.83 -13.41 0.94
C GLU A 154 11.99 -13.75 -0.30
N ASN A 155 12.61 -14.36 -1.32
CA ASN A 155 11.85 -14.95 -2.42
C ASN A 155 11.19 -16.24 -1.93
N ALA A 156 9.87 -16.20 -1.87
CA ALA A 156 9.03 -17.16 -1.17
C ALA A 156 7.89 -17.66 -2.06
N LYS A 157 7.07 -18.56 -1.52
CA LYS A 157 5.85 -19.06 -2.17
C LYS A 157 4.61 -18.53 -1.47
N CYS A 158 3.62 -18.14 -2.26
CA CYS A 158 2.27 -17.92 -1.78
C CYS A 158 1.63 -19.28 -1.52
N VAL A 159 1.43 -19.63 -0.26
CA VAL A 159 0.92 -20.94 0.22
C VAL A 159 -0.27 -20.72 1.15
N HIS A 160 -1.03 -21.77 1.50
CA HIS A 160 -2.09 -21.62 2.49
C HIS A 160 -1.50 -21.27 3.86
N ILE A 161 -2.21 -20.45 4.65
CA ILE A 161 -1.73 -20.07 5.99
C ILE A 161 -1.51 -21.27 6.91
N SER A 162 -2.31 -22.32 6.72
CA SER A 162 -2.23 -23.63 7.38
C SER A 162 -0.99 -24.46 6.98
N GLU A 163 -0.38 -24.16 5.83
CA GLU A 163 0.85 -24.80 5.32
C GLU A 163 2.12 -24.03 5.73
N CYS A 164 1.98 -22.85 6.32
CA CYS A 164 3.09 -22.00 6.74
C CYS A 164 3.38 -22.17 8.23
N ASP A 165 4.22 -23.15 8.60
CA ASP A 165 4.65 -23.41 9.99
C ASP A 165 5.14 -22.15 10.73
N THR A 166 5.77 -21.25 9.98
CA THR A 166 6.23 -19.93 10.42
C THR A 166 5.08 -19.02 10.91
N TYR A 167 3.88 -19.13 10.35
CA TYR A 167 2.72 -18.27 10.70
C TYR A 167 1.65 -18.99 11.52
N THR A 168 1.46 -20.31 11.35
CA THR A 168 0.50 -21.10 12.18
C THR A 168 0.79 -20.96 13.67
N LYS A 169 2.07 -20.92 14.07
CA LYS A 169 2.51 -20.73 15.46
C LYS A 169 2.08 -19.38 16.09
N ARG A 170 1.87 -18.32 15.29
CA ARG A 170 1.57 -16.95 15.79
C ARG A 170 0.21 -16.40 15.36
N LEU A 171 -0.64 -17.22 14.76
CA LEU A 171 -2.09 -16.96 14.72
C LEU A 171 -2.71 -16.80 16.12
N ASN A 172 -2.06 -17.39 17.14
CA ASN A 172 -2.41 -17.23 18.56
C ASN A 172 -1.44 -16.29 19.31
N GLY A 173 -0.67 -15.46 18.58
CA GLY A 173 0.35 -14.56 19.14
C GLY A 173 -0.21 -13.19 19.55
N THR A 174 0.69 -12.22 19.65
CA THR A 174 0.39 -10.81 19.93
C THR A 174 -0.23 -10.09 18.72
N ASP A 175 -0.90 -8.96 18.94
CA ASP A 175 -1.48 -8.13 17.86
C ASP A 175 -0.46 -7.77 16.76
N LYS A 176 0.81 -7.54 17.13
CA LYS A 176 1.91 -7.29 16.19
C LYS A 176 2.23 -8.50 15.31
N GLU A 177 2.21 -9.70 15.88
CA GLU A 177 2.45 -10.94 15.13
C GLU A 177 1.28 -11.24 14.20
N PHE A 178 0.05 -10.99 14.64
CA PHE A 178 -1.14 -11.09 13.79
C PHE A 178 -1.11 -10.07 12.64
N GLN A 179 -0.71 -8.82 12.91
CA GLN A 179 -0.51 -7.80 11.88
C GLN A 179 0.54 -8.23 10.84
N TYR A 180 1.68 -8.79 11.28
CA TYR A 180 2.72 -9.29 10.38
C TYR A 180 2.23 -10.43 9.46
N VAL A 181 1.41 -11.33 10.00
CA VAL A 181 0.76 -12.41 9.23
C VAL A 181 -0.23 -11.83 8.21
N ASN A 182 -1.01 -10.81 8.60
CA ASN A 182 -1.96 -10.12 7.73
C ASN A 182 -1.27 -9.32 6.60
N GLU A 183 -0.17 -8.61 6.90
CA GLU A 183 0.65 -7.90 5.91
C GLU A 183 1.35 -8.86 4.92
N SER A 184 1.57 -10.12 5.32
CA SER A 184 2.11 -11.17 4.44
C SER A 184 1.06 -11.81 3.52
N PHE A 185 -0.19 -11.36 3.54
CA PHE A 185 -1.27 -11.89 2.70
C PHE A 185 -0.97 -11.71 1.20
N CYS A 186 -0.99 -12.81 0.44
CA CYS A 186 -0.58 -12.85 -0.97
C CYS A 186 -1.70 -13.24 -1.94
N GLY A 187 -2.88 -13.62 -1.44
CA GLY A 187 -4.05 -13.98 -2.24
C GLY A 187 -5.06 -14.82 -1.47
N TRP A 188 -6.19 -15.10 -2.10
CA TRP A 188 -7.22 -16.00 -1.58
C TRP A 188 -7.50 -17.11 -2.58
N TRP A 189 -7.69 -18.35 -2.11
CA TRP A 189 -8.23 -19.43 -2.93
C TRP A 189 -9.40 -20.12 -2.21
N LYS A 190 -9.15 -21.20 -1.45
CA LYS A 190 -10.15 -21.82 -0.55
C LYS A 190 -10.03 -21.28 0.88
N GLU A 191 -8.80 -20.98 1.26
CA GLU A 191 -8.37 -20.43 2.55
C GLU A 191 -7.44 -19.23 2.26
N PRO A 192 -7.24 -18.30 3.22
CA PRO A 192 -6.28 -17.22 3.08
C PRO A 192 -4.88 -17.75 2.78
N MET A 193 -4.19 -17.11 1.82
CA MET A 193 -2.83 -17.45 1.42
C MET A 193 -1.85 -16.37 1.86
N VAL A 194 -0.68 -16.81 2.29
CA VAL A 194 0.39 -15.98 2.87
C VAL A 194 1.70 -16.24 2.14
N CYS A 195 2.51 -15.19 2.01
CA CYS A 195 3.85 -15.31 1.48
C CYS A 195 4.76 -15.90 2.56
N CYS A 196 5.01 -17.21 2.47
CA CYS A 196 5.73 -17.96 3.49
C CYS A 196 7.21 -18.13 3.11
N GLY A 197 8.09 -17.62 3.96
CA GLY A 197 9.54 -17.82 3.92
C GLY A 197 10.04 -18.58 5.16
N ASP A 198 11.33 -18.90 5.15
CA ASP A 198 11.97 -19.74 6.16
C ASP A 198 12.36 -18.97 7.44
N VAL A 199 12.38 -17.64 7.41
CA VAL A 199 12.73 -16.81 8.58
C VAL A 199 11.58 -16.71 9.57
N ASP A 200 11.70 -17.46 10.68
CA ASP A 200 10.69 -17.64 11.74
C ASP A 200 10.47 -16.41 12.67
N ALA A 201 10.76 -15.19 12.20
CA ALA A 201 10.54 -13.93 12.94
C ALA A 201 10.40 -12.72 12.01
N TYR A 202 9.57 -11.73 12.40
CA TYR A 202 9.89 -10.34 12.08
C TYR A 202 11.21 -10.03 12.78
N LYS A 203 12.33 -10.07 12.05
CA LYS A 203 13.64 -9.81 12.66
C LYS A 203 13.74 -8.33 12.98
N GLU A 204 13.40 -7.96 14.23
CA GLU A 204 13.82 -6.68 14.81
C GLU A 204 15.34 -6.49 14.68
N THR A 205 16.11 -7.58 14.63
CA THR A 205 17.55 -7.54 14.33
C THR A 205 17.91 -7.09 12.91
N TYR A 206 17.02 -7.12 11.92
CA TYR A 206 17.28 -6.43 10.64
C TYR A 206 17.06 -4.91 10.74
N ALA A 207 16.35 -4.43 11.76
CA ALA A 207 16.26 -3.00 12.05
C ALA A 207 17.56 -2.44 12.68
N SER A 208 18.48 -3.26 13.19
CA SER A 208 19.71 -2.77 13.84
C SER A 208 20.68 -2.06 12.89
N ASN A 209 20.55 -2.32 11.58
CA ASN A 209 21.41 -1.72 10.56
C ASN A 209 20.85 -0.42 9.98
N LEU A 210 19.63 -0.02 10.37
CA LEU A 210 19.15 1.34 10.19
C LEU A 210 19.56 2.18 11.41
N PRO A 211 19.95 3.45 11.20
CA PRO A 211 20.26 4.37 12.29
C PRO A 211 19.03 4.61 13.16
N LYS A 212 19.25 4.78 14.47
CA LYS A 212 18.19 5.21 15.39
C LYS A 212 17.81 6.67 15.13
N PRO A 213 16.64 7.16 15.59
CA PRO A 213 16.25 8.57 15.45
C PRO A 213 17.27 9.57 16.00
N GLN A 214 18.12 9.18 16.96
CA GLN A 214 19.21 10.00 17.51
C GLN A 214 20.50 9.99 16.65
N GLU A 215 20.53 9.23 15.56
CA GLU A 215 21.69 8.97 14.69
C GLU A 215 21.40 9.32 13.22
N CYS A 216 20.16 9.67 12.88
CA CYS A 216 19.70 10.04 11.55
C CYS A 216 18.87 11.32 11.55
N GLY A 217 18.63 11.88 10.37
CA GLY A 217 17.78 13.05 10.21
C GLY A 217 18.30 14.31 10.92
N ILE A 218 19.59 14.33 11.30
CA ILE A 218 20.24 15.46 11.95
C ILE A 218 20.76 16.39 10.85
N TRP A 219 20.11 17.54 10.70
CA TRP A 219 20.58 18.62 9.82
C TRP A 219 20.25 19.96 10.47
N VAL A 220 21.31 20.72 10.76
CA VAL A 220 21.23 22.06 11.35
C VAL A 220 21.34 23.07 10.20
N GLU A 221 20.22 23.70 9.85
CA GLU A 221 20.09 24.60 8.69
C GLU A 221 21.08 25.79 8.72
N GLU A 222 21.56 26.18 9.91
CA GLU A 222 22.47 27.33 10.09
C GLU A 222 23.87 27.12 9.46
N SER A 223 24.24 25.90 9.03
CA SER A 223 25.59 25.61 8.52
C SER A 223 25.82 25.88 7.02
N HIS A 224 25.55 27.12 6.57
CA HIS A 224 26.05 27.78 5.34
C HIS A 224 25.94 27.08 3.95
N ARG A 225 25.36 25.88 3.85
CA ARG A 225 25.21 25.13 2.60
C ARG A 225 23.87 24.43 2.65
N ASP A 226 22.90 24.94 1.89
CA ASP A 226 21.51 24.48 1.82
C ASP A 226 21.39 23.12 1.10
N ILE A 227 22.08 22.11 1.61
CA ILE A 227 22.12 20.75 1.07
C ILE A 227 22.28 19.79 2.26
N PRO A 228 21.47 18.74 2.41
CA PRO A 228 21.51 17.89 3.59
C PRO A 228 22.65 16.87 3.45
N PRO A 229 23.20 16.41 4.57
CA PRO A 229 24.30 15.43 4.55
C PRO A 229 23.93 14.15 3.78
N TRP A 230 22.66 13.73 3.83
CA TRP A 230 22.18 12.50 3.20
C TRP A 230 21.88 12.60 1.70
N LEU A 231 22.03 13.75 1.03
CA LEU A 231 21.81 13.79 -0.42
C LEU A 231 22.90 12.99 -1.15
N ALA A 232 22.46 12.01 -1.94
CA ALA A 232 23.28 11.31 -2.92
C ALA A 232 22.89 11.73 -4.35
N VAL A 233 23.87 12.07 -5.17
CA VAL A 233 23.73 12.21 -6.62
C VAL A 233 24.15 10.90 -7.25
N ILE A 234 23.27 10.29 -8.05
CA ILE A 234 23.51 9.02 -8.72
C ILE A 234 23.62 9.31 -10.22
N GLU A 235 24.81 9.08 -10.78
CA GLU A 235 25.08 9.16 -12.21
C GLU A 235 25.16 7.74 -12.79
N ASN A 236 24.30 7.47 -13.77
CA ASN A 236 24.29 6.22 -14.52
C ASN A 236 25.07 6.41 -15.83
N ILE A 237 26.28 5.85 -15.89
CA ILE A 237 27.27 6.09 -16.95
C ILE A 237 26.75 5.66 -18.35
N ASP A 238 25.97 4.57 -18.43
CA ASP A 238 25.43 4.06 -19.69
C ASP A 238 24.36 4.99 -20.28
N THR A 239 23.41 5.41 -19.44
CA THR A 239 22.26 6.22 -19.86
C THR A 239 22.55 7.72 -19.80
N LYS A 240 23.66 8.11 -19.18
CA LYS A 240 24.01 9.48 -18.76
C LYS A 240 22.94 10.14 -17.90
N LYS A 241 22.10 9.33 -17.26
CA LYS A 241 21.01 9.82 -16.42
C LYS A 241 21.54 10.19 -15.05
N ILE A 242 21.15 11.37 -14.57
CA ILE A 242 21.43 11.86 -13.23
C ILE A 242 20.14 11.78 -12.40
N CYS A 243 20.26 11.28 -11.18
CA CYS A 243 19.20 11.13 -10.19
C CYS A 243 19.62 11.68 -8.82
N ALA A 244 18.63 12.00 -7.99
CA ALA A 244 18.82 12.09 -6.55
C ALA A 244 18.50 10.74 -5.88
N GLY A 245 19.20 10.47 -4.78
CA GLY A 245 18.90 9.44 -3.81
C GLY A 245 19.19 9.95 -2.40
N ALA A 246 18.87 9.12 -1.40
CA ALA A 246 19.09 9.45 0.00
C ALA A 246 19.97 8.39 0.67
N VAL A 247 21.01 8.82 1.38
CA VAL A 247 21.81 7.99 2.27
C VAL A 247 20.94 7.62 3.48
N ILE A 248 20.65 6.33 3.64
CA ILE A 248 19.80 5.82 4.72
C ILE A 248 20.60 5.13 5.84
N ASN A 249 21.85 4.75 5.57
CA ASN A 249 22.85 4.37 6.57
C ASN A 249 24.27 4.51 5.96
N HIS A 250 25.28 3.99 6.66
CA HIS A 250 26.69 4.09 6.25
C HIS A 250 27.10 3.25 5.03
N GLU A 251 26.25 2.40 4.47
CA GLU A 251 26.55 1.58 3.27
C GLU A 251 25.49 1.64 2.16
N TYR A 252 24.30 2.20 2.42
CA TYR A 252 23.16 2.12 1.51
C TYR A 252 22.59 3.48 1.14
N VAL A 253 22.36 3.64 -0.17
CA VAL A 253 21.56 4.71 -0.75
C VAL A 253 20.22 4.15 -1.22
N LEU A 254 19.13 4.82 -0.86
CA LEU A 254 17.78 4.55 -1.35
C LEU A 254 17.45 5.51 -2.50
N ALA A 255 16.94 4.96 -3.61
CA ALA A 255 16.54 5.72 -4.78
C ALA A 255 15.36 5.04 -5.51
N THR A 256 15.01 5.52 -6.70
CA THR A 256 14.01 4.89 -7.58
C THR A 256 14.69 3.96 -8.59
N ILE A 257 14.01 2.89 -9.00
CA ILE A 257 14.56 1.89 -9.96
C ILE A 257 14.96 2.55 -11.28
N GLU A 258 14.23 3.59 -11.68
CA GLU A 258 14.47 4.43 -12.87
C GLU A 258 15.88 5.05 -12.93
N CYS A 259 16.67 5.01 -11.84
CA CYS A 259 18.04 5.53 -11.78
C CYS A 259 19.14 4.51 -12.07
N THR A 260 18.93 3.27 -11.66
CA THR A 260 20.03 2.29 -11.61
C THR A 260 20.20 1.50 -12.89
N GLY A 261 19.16 1.45 -13.73
CA GLY A 261 19.12 0.50 -14.83
C GLY A 261 19.31 -0.93 -14.31
N LYS A 262 20.07 -1.76 -15.05
CA LYS A 262 20.26 -3.19 -14.75
C LYS A 262 21.64 -3.56 -14.18
N ASP A 263 22.62 -2.63 -14.16
CA ASP A 263 24.01 -2.93 -13.78
C ASP A 263 24.56 -1.89 -12.79
N TYR A 264 24.82 -2.30 -11.54
CA TYR A 264 25.39 -1.44 -10.51
C TYR A 264 26.80 -0.92 -10.82
N LYS A 265 27.56 -1.62 -11.68
CA LYS A 265 28.92 -1.24 -12.04
C LYS A 265 28.98 -0.01 -12.94
N LYS A 266 27.81 0.43 -13.44
CA LYS A 266 27.63 1.65 -14.23
C LYS A 266 27.22 2.84 -13.37
N LEU A 267 27.21 2.71 -12.04
CA LEU A 267 26.72 3.74 -11.13
C LEU A 267 27.88 4.42 -10.40
N ASN A 268 28.05 5.71 -10.67
CA ASN A 268 28.87 6.63 -9.91
C ASN A 268 27.97 7.37 -8.92
N ILE A 269 28.27 7.26 -7.62
CA ILE A 269 27.49 7.90 -6.56
C ILE A 269 28.36 8.94 -5.86
N GLN A 270 27.89 10.20 -5.83
CA GLN A 270 28.51 11.30 -5.10
C GLN A 270 27.60 11.70 -3.94
N ILE A 271 28.18 12.11 -2.81
CA ILE A 271 27.42 12.52 -1.60
C ILE A 271 27.71 14.00 -1.32
N TYR A 272 26.89 14.66 -0.50
CA TYR A 272 26.95 16.08 -0.14
C TYR A 272 28.35 16.76 -0.13
N GLU A 273 29.31 16.22 0.63
CA GLU A 273 30.65 16.83 0.78
C GLU A 273 31.39 16.95 -0.57
N CYS A 274 31.13 16.03 -1.47
CA CYS A 274 31.82 15.81 -2.74
C CYS A 274 31.38 16.82 -3.80
N ILE A 275 30.10 17.20 -3.77
CA ILE A 275 29.51 18.14 -4.74
C ILE A 275 30.14 19.53 -4.58
N ASN A 276 30.48 19.90 -3.34
CA ASN A 276 31.10 21.18 -3.02
C ASN A 276 32.64 21.17 -3.12
N ASN A 277 33.27 19.99 -3.19
CA ASN A 277 34.73 19.86 -3.24
C ASN A 277 35.16 18.79 -4.27
N GLN A 278 35.32 19.22 -5.52
CA GLN A 278 35.66 18.34 -6.66
C GLN A 278 36.99 17.59 -6.50
N ASN A 279 37.88 18.01 -5.59
CA ASN A 279 39.16 17.37 -5.34
C ASN A 279 39.11 16.24 -4.28
N ALA A 280 37.92 15.92 -3.75
CA ALA A 280 37.76 14.87 -2.75
C ALA A 280 37.67 13.47 -3.40
N GLU A 281 38.82 12.85 -3.74
CA GLU A 281 38.88 11.50 -4.30
C GLU A 281 38.17 10.43 -3.43
N ASN A 282 38.17 10.62 -2.11
CA ASN A 282 37.50 9.74 -1.14
C ASN A 282 35.96 9.77 -1.20
N CYS A 283 35.38 10.54 -2.13
CA CYS A 283 34.00 11.00 -2.05
C CYS A 283 33.11 10.49 -3.22
N SER A 284 33.70 9.95 -4.29
CA SER A 284 32.98 9.12 -5.29
C SER A 284 32.92 7.66 -4.82
N PHE A 285 31.71 7.11 -4.78
CA PHE A 285 31.42 5.72 -4.46
C PHE A 285 30.94 5.00 -5.72
N GLN A 286 31.08 3.68 -5.74
CA GLN A 286 30.55 2.83 -6.81
C GLN A 286 29.50 1.90 -6.24
N GLY A 287 28.51 1.54 -7.05
CA GLY A 287 27.58 0.46 -6.70
C GLY A 287 28.32 -0.87 -6.52
N ARG A 288 27.92 -1.66 -5.52
CA ARG A 288 28.39 -3.04 -5.28
C ARG A 288 27.29 -4.07 -5.51
N GLU A 289 26.05 -3.70 -5.20
CA GLU A 289 24.88 -4.56 -5.27
C GLU A 289 23.63 -3.67 -5.46
N LEU A 290 22.65 -4.14 -6.23
CA LEU A 290 21.29 -3.59 -6.25
C LEU A 290 20.34 -4.58 -5.61
N LYS A 291 19.46 -4.08 -4.75
CA LYS A 291 18.25 -4.80 -4.36
C LYS A 291 17.06 -3.98 -4.84
N LEU A 292 16.21 -4.59 -5.67
CA LEU A 292 15.14 -3.93 -6.41
C LEU A 292 13.79 -4.36 -5.82
N PHE A 293 12.91 -3.42 -5.53
CA PHE A 293 11.49 -3.69 -5.29
C PHE A 293 10.65 -3.08 -6.42
N PRO A 294 10.43 -3.82 -7.52
CA PRO A 294 9.59 -3.34 -8.61
C PRO A 294 8.12 -3.30 -8.17
N HIS A 295 7.44 -2.21 -8.51
CA HIS A 295 6.04 -1.98 -8.16
C HIS A 295 5.11 -2.62 -9.20
N ASN A 296 5.15 -3.96 -9.26
CA ASN A 296 4.48 -4.80 -10.28
C ASN A 296 2.97 -4.57 -10.46
N LYS A 297 2.30 -3.86 -9.54
CA LYS A 297 0.88 -3.46 -9.66
C LYS A 297 0.66 -2.22 -10.54
N TYR A 298 1.72 -1.52 -10.98
CA TYR A 298 1.59 -0.43 -11.95
C TYR A 298 1.54 -1.02 -13.37
N LEU A 299 0.33 -1.32 -13.84
CA LEU A 299 0.01 -2.04 -15.09
C LEU A 299 0.61 -1.45 -16.40
N TYR A 300 1.37 -0.36 -16.35
CA TYR A 300 1.89 0.38 -17.50
C TYR A 300 3.33 0.90 -17.37
N SER A 301 4.12 0.54 -16.34
CA SER A 301 5.56 0.86 -16.31
C SER A 301 6.35 -0.04 -15.37
N GLU A 302 7.26 -0.83 -15.95
CA GLU A 302 8.26 -1.66 -15.25
C GLU A 302 9.28 -0.82 -14.47
N ASP A 303 9.39 0.47 -14.78
CA ASP A 303 10.38 1.41 -14.22
C ASP A 303 9.98 1.94 -12.84
N THR A 304 8.77 1.62 -12.37
CA THR A 304 8.24 2.13 -11.10
C THR A 304 8.67 1.24 -9.92
N GLY A 305 9.34 1.84 -8.93
CA GLY A 305 9.69 1.13 -7.68
C GLY A 305 10.89 1.75 -6.97
N ILE A 306 11.33 1.12 -5.88
CA ILE A 306 12.52 1.55 -5.12
C ILE A 306 13.71 0.62 -5.33
N VAL A 307 14.89 1.17 -5.17
CA VAL A 307 16.16 0.44 -5.20
C VAL A 307 17.01 0.80 -3.99
N LEU A 308 17.59 -0.22 -3.37
CA LEU A 308 18.71 -0.10 -2.45
C LEU A 308 20.00 -0.34 -3.23
N ILE A 309 20.88 0.65 -3.20
CA ILE A 309 22.22 0.59 -3.77
C ILE A 309 23.18 0.36 -2.61
N LYS A 310 23.75 -0.85 -2.47
CA LYS A 310 24.86 -1.07 -1.52
C LYS A 310 26.12 -0.51 -2.14
N LEU A 311 26.85 0.32 -1.40
CA LEU A 311 28.07 0.95 -1.84
C LEU A 311 29.27 -0.01 -1.75
N ASN A 312 30.30 0.27 -2.55
CA ASN A 312 31.56 -0.50 -2.53
C ASN A 312 32.40 -0.31 -1.26
N ARG A 313 32.16 0.77 -0.51
CA ARG A 313 32.78 1.06 0.79
C ARG A 313 31.83 1.87 1.67
N SER A 314 32.03 1.78 2.98
CA SER A 314 31.26 2.57 3.96
C SER A 314 31.59 4.07 3.89
N ILE A 315 30.54 4.88 4.01
CA ILE A 315 30.56 6.33 4.18
C ILE A 315 30.97 6.66 5.62
N LYS A 316 31.78 7.72 5.79
CA LYS A 316 32.21 8.22 7.11
C LYS A 316 31.87 9.71 7.24
N GLY A 317 31.54 10.16 8.45
CA GLY A 317 31.34 11.59 8.75
C GLY A 317 30.00 12.19 8.30
N ILE A 318 29.10 11.39 7.73
CA ILE A 318 27.83 11.86 7.15
C ILE A 318 26.64 11.29 7.94
N TYR A 319 25.68 12.16 8.27
CA TYR A 319 24.42 11.76 8.89
C TYR A 319 23.42 11.27 7.82
N PRO A 320 22.90 10.03 7.93
CA PRO A 320 21.83 9.54 7.05
C PRO A 320 20.48 10.22 7.36
N VAL A 321 19.51 10.12 6.44
CA VAL A 321 18.12 10.51 6.71
C VAL A 321 17.41 9.45 7.55
N CYS A 322 16.44 9.82 8.38
CA CYS A 322 15.60 8.83 9.04
C CYS A 322 14.55 8.25 8.08
N LEU A 323 14.13 7.02 8.33
CA LEU A 323 13.00 6.39 7.66
C LEU A 323 11.78 6.32 8.60
N PRO A 324 10.56 6.68 8.14
CA PRO A 324 9.35 6.61 8.95
C PRO A 324 9.10 5.18 9.46
N GLN A 325 8.94 5.01 10.77
CA GLN A 325 8.64 3.71 11.39
C GLN A 325 7.14 3.41 11.47
N ASP A 326 6.34 4.47 11.48
CA ASP A 326 4.88 4.48 11.51
C ASP A 326 4.38 5.41 10.39
N GLU A 327 3.09 5.35 10.07
CA GLU A 327 2.47 6.30 9.15
C GLU A 327 2.56 7.71 9.76
N LEU A 328 3.36 8.59 9.15
CA LEU A 328 3.53 9.94 9.67
C LEU A 328 2.24 10.74 9.41
N PRO A 329 1.83 11.61 10.37
CA PRO A 329 0.66 12.43 10.17
C PRO A 329 0.86 13.33 8.95
N ILE A 330 -0.22 13.45 8.17
CA ILE A 330 -0.36 14.42 7.08
C ILE A 330 0.03 15.81 7.61
N SER A 331 1.22 16.26 7.23
CA SER A 331 1.78 17.54 7.65
C SER A 331 1.36 18.64 6.70
N GLU A 332 1.19 19.85 7.26
CA GLU A 332 1.00 21.08 6.50
C GLU A 332 2.32 21.56 5.85
N GLU A 333 3.46 21.17 6.43
CA GLU A 333 4.80 21.47 5.93
C GLU A 333 5.49 20.21 5.40
N ILE A 334 5.88 20.27 4.13
CA ILE A 334 6.75 19.29 3.47
C ILE A 334 7.92 20.03 2.81
N TYR A 335 9.04 19.34 2.65
CA TYR A 335 10.23 19.92 2.06
C TYR A 335 10.60 19.12 0.82
N LEU A 336 10.76 19.82 -0.30
CA LEU A 336 11.14 19.21 -1.57
C LEU A 336 12.64 19.43 -1.78
N MET A 337 13.39 18.34 -1.74
CA MET A 337 14.80 18.32 -2.17
C MET A 337 14.83 17.87 -3.63
N HIS A 338 15.32 18.71 -4.54
CA HIS A 338 15.45 18.35 -5.95
C HIS A 338 16.85 18.67 -6.50
N LEU A 339 17.14 18.12 -7.68
CA LEU A 339 18.29 18.52 -8.49
C LEU A 339 17.78 19.33 -9.69
N GLU A 340 18.56 20.29 -10.18
CA GLU A 340 18.23 21.08 -11.38
C GLU A 340 19.45 21.08 -12.31
N GLU A 341 19.23 20.77 -13.58
CA GLU A 341 20.28 20.88 -14.60
C GLU A 341 20.17 22.24 -15.28
N LEU A 342 21.11 23.13 -14.98
CA LEU A 342 21.16 24.46 -15.57
C LEU A 342 22.31 24.53 -16.58
N ASN A 343 21.98 24.70 -17.87
CA ASN A 343 22.95 24.81 -18.97
C ASN A 343 23.95 23.62 -19.04
N SER A 344 23.45 22.39 -18.88
CA SER A 344 24.26 21.16 -18.84
C SER A 344 25.31 21.10 -17.72
N LYS A 345 25.16 21.95 -16.69
CA LYS A 345 25.84 21.79 -15.41
C LYS A 345 24.79 21.36 -14.38
N LEU A 346 25.05 20.26 -13.70
CA LEU A 346 24.25 19.88 -12.54
C LEU A 346 24.44 20.94 -11.45
N THR A 347 23.36 21.58 -11.06
CA THR A 347 23.32 22.54 -9.95
C THR A 347 22.35 22.03 -8.90
N ILE A 348 22.82 21.91 -7.65
CA ILE A 348 21.94 21.63 -6.53
C ILE A 348 21.28 22.96 -6.16
N THR A 349 20.13 23.22 -6.76
CA THR A 349 19.32 24.38 -6.43
C THR A 349 18.44 24.04 -5.24
N GLN A 350 18.84 24.62 -4.10
CA GLN A 350 18.02 25.13 -2.99
C GLN A 350 16.90 24.25 -2.41
N PHE A 351 16.84 24.22 -1.08
CA PHE A 351 15.70 23.67 -0.36
C PHE A 351 14.46 24.53 -0.58
N GLN A 352 13.52 24.00 -1.37
CA GLN A 352 12.20 24.58 -1.42
C GLN A 352 11.35 24.00 -0.30
N THR A 353 11.23 24.75 0.79
CA THR A 353 10.16 24.55 1.77
C THR A 353 8.84 24.82 1.07
N LEU A 354 7.97 23.82 1.04
CA LEU A 354 6.66 23.91 0.42
C LEU A 354 5.60 23.57 1.47
N THR A 355 4.93 24.60 1.98
CA THR A 355 3.71 24.43 2.79
C THR A 355 2.58 23.96 1.88
N VAL A 356 2.59 22.68 1.51
CA VAL A 356 1.54 22.04 0.74
C VAL A 356 0.69 21.23 1.72
N PRO A 357 -0.63 21.48 1.82
CA PRO A 357 -1.51 20.52 2.46
C PRO A 357 -1.38 19.19 1.72
N THR A 358 -0.77 18.20 2.37
CA THR A 358 -0.66 16.86 1.81
C THR A 358 -2.06 16.26 1.74
N TYR A 359 -2.47 15.79 0.56
CA TYR A 359 -3.77 15.14 0.38
C TYR A 359 -3.53 13.65 0.22
N SER A 360 -4.24 12.84 1.01
CA SER A 360 -4.33 11.41 0.70
C SER A 360 -5.00 11.23 -0.66
N CYS A 361 -4.31 10.57 -1.60
CA CYS A 361 -4.78 10.33 -2.96
C CYS A 361 -6.18 9.68 -3.01
N TYR A 362 -6.57 8.99 -1.94
CA TYR A 362 -7.84 8.27 -1.77
C TYR A 362 -9.09 9.10 -2.09
N ALA A 363 -9.08 10.41 -1.80
CA ALA A 363 -10.27 11.25 -1.99
C ALA A 363 -10.68 11.41 -3.46
N GLU A 364 -9.71 11.39 -4.38
CA GLU A 364 -9.93 11.61 -5.82
C GLU A 364 -9.63 10.36 -6.66
N MET A 365 -8.66 9.51 -6.28
CA MET A 365 -8.29 8.28 -7.00
C MET A 365 -8.75 7.02 -6.26
N LYS A 366 -10.04 6.72 -6.41
CA LYS A 366 -10.85 5.83 -5.55
C LYS A 366 -10.38 4.39 -5.24
N PHE A 367 -9.32 3.81 -5.84
CA PHE A 367 -9.12 2.34 -5.76
C PHE A 367 -7.71 1.70 -5.70
N TYR A 368 -6.57 2.38 -5.92
CA TYR A 368 -5.32 1.63 -6.23
C TYR A 368 -3.99 2.04 -5.59
N TYR A 369 -3.91 3.04 -4.71
CA TYR A 369 -2.64 3.73 -4.41
C TYR A 369 -2.26 3.90 -2.94
N GLU A 370 -2.30 2.82 -2.14
CA GLU A 370 -1.78 2.79 -0.76
C GLU A 370 -0.29 3.16 -0.62
N LYS A 371 0.47 3.11 -1.73
CA LYS A 371 1.94 3.29 -1.76
C LYS A 371 2.38 4.57 -2.47
N ILE A 372 1.50 5.55 -2.67
CA ILE A 372 1.81 6.81 -3.38
C ILE A 372 1.33 8.02 -2.57
N ILE A 373 2.14 9.08 -2.57
CA ILE A 373 1.78 10.42 -2.10
C ILE A 373 1.53 11.31 -3.32
N CYS A 374 0.40 12.01 -3.34
CA CYS A 374 -0.01 12.89 -4.43
C CYS A 374 0.14 14.35 -4.03
N LEU A 375 0.94 15.12 -4.78
CA LEU A 375 1.07 16.57 -4.61
C LEU A 375 0.54 17.28 -5.86
N ARG A 376 -0.27 18.34 -5.72
CA ARG A 376 -0.77 19.07 -6.90
C ARG A 376 0.36 19.85 -7.56
N SER A 377 0.50 19.70 -8.89
CA SER A 377 1.56 20.29 -9.70
C SER A 377 1.74 21.78 -9.44
N LYS A 378 0.64 22.53 -9.31
CA LYS A 378 0.62 23.99 -9.04
C LYS A 378 1.37 24.47 -7.79
N HIS A 379 1.71 23.58 -6.85
CA HIS A 379 2.50 23.93 -5.66
C HIS A 379 4.01 23.72 -5.83
N ILE A 380 4.42 23.01 -6.88
CA ILE A 380 5.81 22.62 -7.16
C ILE A 380 6.29 23.28 -8.47
N CYS A 381 5.42 23.30 -9.47
CA CYS A 381 5.63 23.98 -10.74
C CYS A 381 5.32 25.48 -10.61
N ASP A 382 6.34 26.32 -10.56
CA ASP A 382 6.27 27.80 -10.56
C ASP A 382 5.79 28.40 -11.91
N GLY A 383 5.36 27.57 -12.86
CA GLY A 383 5.00 27.94 -14.22
C GLY A 383 6.19 28.15 -15.16
N THR A 384 7.43 28.15 -14.66
CA THR A 384 8.62 28.17 -15.50
C THR A 384 8.91 26.77 -16.06
N LYS A 385 9.63 26.70 -17.18
CA LYS A 385 9.94 25.43 -17.88
C LYS A 385 11.08 24.64 -17.21
N ARG A 386 11.11 24.56 -15.88
CA ARG A 386 12.08 23.77 -15.14
C ARG A 386 11.75 22.28 -15.25
N GLN A 387 12.79 21.47 -15.39
CA GLN A 387 12.72 20.03 -15.22
C GLN A 387 13.29 19.71 -13.86
N PHE A 388 12.43 19.30 -12.93
CA PHE A 388 12.86 18.74 -11.66
C PHE A 388 13.50 17.38 -11.93
N LEU A 389 14.83 17.30 -11.84
CA LEU A 389 15.50 16.01 -11.75
C LEU A 389 15.13 15.41 -10.41
N GLN A 390 14.54 14.22 -10.48
CA GLN A 390 13.89 13.44 -9.43
C GLN A 390 14.14 13.92 -7.99
N SER A 391 13.06 14.27 -7.32
CA SER A 391 13.10 14.84 -5.97
C SER A 391 12.98 13.76 -4.87
N SER A 392 13.36 14.15 -3.65
CA SER A 392 12.95 13.48 -2.41
C SER A 392 11.95 14.36 -1.66
N LEU A 393 10.93 13.73 -1.11
CA LEU A 393 9.97 14.36 -0.19
C LEU A 393 10.46 14.13 1.24
N LEU A 394 10.71 15.21 1.97
CA LEU A 394 11.20 15.17 3.35
C LEU A 394 10.16 15.76 4.31
N LEU A 395 10.08 15.18 5.50
CA LEU A 395 9.29 15.68 6.62
C LEU A 395 10.20 16.01 7.80
N LYS A 396 9.97 17.14 8.48
CA LYS A 396 10.64 17.50 9.73
C LYS A 396 9.70 17.29 10.90
N LYS A 397 10.10 16.49 11.90
CA LYS A 397 9.36 16.25 13.14
C LYS A 397 10.32 16.20 14.32
N ASP A 398 10.06 16.97 15.37
CA ASP A 398 10.87 17.00 16.60
C ASP A 398 12.38 17.24 16.31
N ASN A 399 12.68 18.16 15.39
CA ASN A 399 14.01 18.44 14.81
C ASN A 399 14.70 17.29 14.05
N THR A 400 14.01 16.18 13.83
CA THR A 400 14.48 15.03 13.05
C THR A 400 13.87 15.04 11.65
N TRP A 401 14.71 14.81 10.64
CA TRP A 401 14.31 14.74 9.24
C TRP A 401 14.06 13.31 8.76
N TYR A 402 12.87 13.08 8.19
CA TYR A 402 12.41 11.80 7.67
C TYR A 402 12.25 11.84 6.15
N LEU A 403 12.63 10.76 5.48
CA LEU A 403 12.36 10.56 4.06
C LEU A 403 10.98 9.94 3.88
N GLU A 404 10.02 10.78 3.51
CA GLU A 404 8.61 10.40 3.38
C GLU A 404 8.31 9.86 1.97
N GLY A 405 8.99 10.37 0.94
CA GLY A 405 8.74 9.94 -0.45
C GLY A 405 9.89 10.12 -1.44
N LEU A 406 9.80 9.40 -2.56
CA LEU A 406 10.75 9.42 -3.68
C LEU A 406 10.02 9.61 -5.02
N PHE A 407 10.41 10.61 -5.82
CA PHE A 407 9.74 10.87 -7.11
C PHE A 407 10.30 10.01 -8.23
N ASN A 408 9.39 9.32 -8.92
CA ASN A 408 9.68 8.17 -9.78
C ASN A 408 9.94 8.53 -11.26
N LYS A 409 9.98 9.82 -11.59
CA LYS A 409 10.10 10.32 -12.97
C LYS A 409 10.60 11.77 -12.97
N GLN A 410 11.20 12.19 -14.09
CA GLN A 410 11.23 13.62 -14.45
C GLN A 410 9.79 14.14 -14.56
N ASN A 411 9.35 14.86 -13.53
CA ASN A 411 8.05 15.50 -13.50
C ASN A 411 8.11 16.78 -14.32
N ASN A 412 7.80 16.65 -15.61
CA ASN A 412 7.71 17.77 -16.53
C ASN A 412 6.54 18.69 -16.15
N CYS A 413 6.85 19.87 -15.62
CA CYS A 413 5.90 20.92 -15.26
C CYS A 413 5.21 21.62 -16.45
N TYR A 414 5.04 20.94 -17.59
CA TYR A 414 4.48 21.53 -18.81
C TYR A 414 2.96 21.62 -18.76
N GLY A 415 2.45 22.78 -18.33
CA GLY A 415 1.16 23.33 -18.79
C GLY A 415 -0.12 22.82 -18.10
N TYR A 416 -0.07 21.76 -17.30
CA TYR A 416 -1.25 21.21 -16.61
C TYR A 416 -1.28 21.59 -15.12
N THR A 417 -2.04 22.64 -14.81
CA THR A 417 -2.17 23.23 -13.46
C THR A 417 -2.97 22.38 -12.47
N ASN A 418 -3.60 21.30 -12.93
CA ASN A 418 -4.45 20.40 -12.14
C ASN A 418 -3.87 18.97 -11.97
N ASP A 419 -2.70 18.68 -12.54
CA ASP A 419 -2.10 17.33 -12.48
C ASP A 419 -1.50 17.04 -11.09
N TYR A 420 -1.38 15.75 -10.78
CA TYR A 420 -0.76 15.26 -9.55
C TYR A 420 0.65 14.73 -9.82
N LEU A 421 1.62 15.18 -9.03
CA LEU A 421 2.95 14.61 -8.95
C LEU A 421 2.93 13.46 -7.94
N ASN A 422 3.25 12.26 -8.44
CA ASN A 422 3.22 11.03 -7.67
C ASN A 422 4.61 10.72 -7.10
N SER A 423 4.69 10.61 -5.78
CA SER A 423 5.87 10.17 -5.02
C SER A 423 5.63 8.77 -4.46
N ILE A 424 6.63 7.89 -4.48
CA ILE A 424 6.55 6.59 -3.81
C ILE A 424 6.52 6.82 -2.30
N TYR A 425 5.52 6.28 -1.60
CA TYR A 425 5.42 6.43 -0.14
C TYR A 425 6.42 5.49 0.57
N VAL A 426 7.55 6.04 1.03
CA VAL A 426 8.69 5.26 1.55
C VAL A 426 8.33 4.41 2.77
N TYR A 427 7.47 4.90 3.68
CA TYR A 427 6.95 4.14 4.83
C TYR A 427 6.48 2.72 4.45
N LYS A 428 5.71 2.59 3.37
CA LYS A 428 5.12 1.32 2.89
C LYS A 428 6.15 0.33 2.33
N PHE A 429 7.44 0.66 2.38
CA PHE A 429 8.57 -0.18 2.00
C PHE A 429 9.61 -0.35 3.11
N VAL A 430 9.49 0.34 4.25
CA VAL A 430 10.46 0.23 5.36
C VAL A 430 10.65 -1.20 5.88
N PRO A 431 9.64 -2.09 5.95
CA PRO A 431 9.84 -3.51 6.26
C PRO A 431 10.77 -4.22 5.25
N TRP A 432 10.55 -4.00 3.95
CA TRP A 432 11.41 -4.55 2.90
C TRP A 432 12.82 -3.92 2.93
N ILE A 433 12.93 -2.61 3.23
CA ILE A 433 14.23 -1.95 3.34
C ILE A 433 15.06 -2.57 4.48
N LYS A 434 14.48 -2.68 5.68
CA LYS A 434 15.14 -3.31 6.85
C LYS A 434 15.70 -4.67 6.49
N SER A 435 14.85 -5.55 5.93
CA SER A 435 15.22 -6.92 5.63
C SER A 435 16.22 -7.10 4.48
N ASN A 436 16.43 -6.06 3.67
CA ASN A 436 17.40 -6.06 2.58
C ASN A 436 18.73 -5.37 2.94
N ILE A 437 18.86 -4.78 4.13
CA ILE A 437 20.12 -4.23 4.65
C ILE A 437 20.82 -5.31 5.50
N SER A 438 22.05 -5.66 5.13
CA SER A 438 22.85 -6.73 5.75
C SER A 438 24.22 -6.24 6.20
#